data_AF-A0A4R6MK17-F1
#
_entry.id   AF-A0A4R6MK17-F1
#
_cell.length_a   1.000
_cell.length_b   1.000
_cell.length_c   1.000
_cell.angle_alpha   90.00
_cell.angle_beta   90.00
_cell.angle_gamma   90.00
#
_symmetry.space_group_name_H-M   'P 1'
#
loop_
_entity.id
_entity.type
_entity.pdbx_description
1 polymer ?
#
loop_
_entity_poly.entity_id
_entity_poly.type
_entity_poly.pdbx_seq_one_letter_code
_entity_poly.pdbx_strand_id
1 'polypeptide(L)'
;MKNIVLILIALTLITCQKKDTLNHFLTKPITQQDLINNGFYKYSYIEKLDDDDDDKINDSIKSIVRYDMYSNVKPEADKEGKLCPTQLWNFDYEDSIKKKKNIGYLKEELDNTIITYLFRNDSLFYKEINVIFFNPQNKKIPDLTSKEKILTYYHNINISIKPLYEQSSTKKYTTIYMIDNYKSIIYYSDTDNYYRFFTNYLKNSTYYDIREYWYSGSIMEMYYSD
;
A
#
# COMPACT_ATOMS: atom_id res chain seq x y z
N MET A 1 -29.71 -24.61 27.72
CA MET A 1 -28.53 -23.74 27.96
C MET A 1 -27.29 -24.17 27.17
N LYS A 2 -26.89 -25.45 27.12
CA LYS A 2 -25.74 -25.92 26.32
C LYS A 2 -25.79 -25.52 24.83
N ASN A 3 -26.97 -25.58 24.21
CA ASN A 3 -27.13 -25.25 22.79
C ASN A 3 -27.09 -23.74 22.50
N ILE A 4 -27.37 -22.88 23.48
CA ILE A 4 -27.32 -21.41 23.31
C ILE A 4 -25.85 -20.94 23.33
N VAL A 5 -25.02 -21.55 24.17
CA VAL A 5 -23.57 -21.28 24.24
C VAL A 5 -22.88 -21.69 22.93
N LEU A 6 -23.28 -22.80 22.30
CA LEU A 6 -22.77 -23.22 21.00
C LEU A 6 -23.17 -22.28 19.85
N ILE A 7 -24.38 -21.71 19.88
CA ILE A 7 -24.83 -20.72 18.89
C ILE A 7 -24.06 -19.41 19.06
N LEU A 8 -23.80 -18.97 20.29
CA LEU A 8 -22.97 -17.79 20.56
C LEU A 8 -21.50 -18.00 20.12
N ILE A 9 -20.92 -19.18 20.35
CA ILE A 9 -19.56 -19.51 19.89
C ILE A 9 -19.51 -19.59 18.35
N ALA A 10 -20.53 -20.16 17.71
CA ALA A 10 -20.65 -20.20 16.25
C ALA A 10 -20.82 -18.79 15.63
N LEU A 11 -21.58 -17.90 16.29
CA LEU A 11 -21.76 -16.50 15.86
C LEU A 11 -20.48 -15.67 16.09
N THR A 12 -19.67 -15.95 17.10
CA THR A 12 -18.36 -15.29 17.29
C THR A 12 -17.29 -15.77 16.31
N LEU A 13 -17.50 -16.91 15.65
CA LEU A 13 -16.58 -17.45 14.63
C LEU A 13 -16.96 -17.04 13.20
N ILE A 14 -18.10 -16.38 13.01
CA ILE A 14 -18.36 -15.58 11.81
C ILE A 14 -17.82 -14.16 12.06
N THR A 15 -16.55 -14.05 12.46
CA THR A 15 -15.82 -12.88 12.03
C THR A 15 -15.72 -13.05 10.52
N CYS A 16 -16.63 -12.38 9.81
CA CYS A 16 -16.60 -12.28 8.37
C CYS A 16 -15.32 -11.49 8.04
N GLN A 17 -14.16 -12.17 8.07
CA GLN A 17 -12.91 -11.63 7.53
C GLN A 17 -13.23 -11.40 6.06
N LYS A 18 -13.54 -10.14 5.74
CA LYS A 18 -13.76 -9.69 4.36
C LYS A 18 -12.52 -10.12 3.60
N LYS A 19 -12.67 -11.16 2.79
CA LYS A 19 -11.57 -11.71 2.03
C LYS A 19 -11.33 -10.77 0.88
N ASP A 20 -10.11 -10.29 0.76
CA ASP A 20 -9.69 -9.50 -0.37
C ASP A 20 -9.84 -10.32 -1.67
N THR A 21 -10.61 -9.79 -2.60
CA THR A 21 -10.87 -10.41 -3.91
C THR A 21 -10.37 -9.55 -5.07
N LEU A 22 -9.75 -8.41 -4.77
CA LEU A 22 -9.33 -7.46 -5.78
C LEU A 22 -8.06 -7.95 -6.47
N ASN A 23 -8.00 -7.80 -7.80
CA ASN A 23 -6.72 -7.91 -8.50
C ASN A 23 -6.01 -6.56 -8.42
N HIS A 24 -5.12 -6.43 -7.43
CA HIS A 24 -4.39 -5.19 -7.19
C HIS A 24 -3.42 -4.80 -8.30
N PHE A 25 -3.07 -5.72 -9.20
CA PHE A 25 -2.19 -5.44 -10.34
C PHE A 25 -2.93 -4.79 -11.52
N LEU A 26 -4.25 -4.61 -11.43
CA LEU A 26 -5.02 -3.81 -12.38
C LEU A 26 -4.91 -2.32 -12.05
N THR A 27 -4.70 -1.47 -13.05
CA THR A 27 -4.62 -0.01 -12.90
C THR A 27 -5.98 0.69 -12.91
N LYS A 28 -7.09 -0.05 -13.03
CA LYS A 28 -8.42 0.52 -12.94
C LYS A 28 -8.60 1.26 -11.60
N PRO A 29 -9.08 2.51 -11.59
CA PRO A 29 -9.36 3.24 -10.36
C PRO A 29 -10.31 2.47 -9.46
N ILE A 30 -10.05 2.51 -8.17
CA ILE A 30 -10.86 1.89 -7.12
C ILE A 30 -11.43 2.97 -6.20
N THR A 31 -12.61 2.73 -5.64
CA THR A 31 -13.21 3.65 -4.67
C THR A 31 -12.79 3.33 -3.24
N GLN A 32 -12.92 4.30 -2.34
CA GLN A 32 -12.75 4.09 -0.90
C GLN A 32 -13.68 2.98 -0.37
N GLN A 33 -14.93 2.96 -0.84
CA GLN A 33 -15.92 1.97 -0.42
C GLN A 33 -15.55 0.55 -0.86
N ASP A 34 -14.99 0.38 -2.07
CA ASP A 34 -14.50 -0.92 -2.54
C ASP A 34 -13.41 -1.48 -1.62
N LEU A 35 -12.51 -0.61 -1.16
CA LEU A 35 -11.41 -0.97 -0.25
C LEU A 35 -11.94 -1.37 1.14
N ILE A 36 -12.87 -0.60 1.71
CA ILE A 36 -13.55 -0.93 2.97
C ILE A 36 -14.31 -2.26 2.85
N ASN A 37 -14.93 -2.52 1.70
CA ASN A 37 -15.65 -3.76 1.42
C ASN A 37 -14.72 -4.96 1.26
N ASN A 38 -13.45 -4.74 0.92
CA ASN A 38 -12.41 -5.78 0.84
C ASN A 38 -11.51 -5.84 2.09
N GLY A 39 -11.93 -5.20 3.19
CA GLY A 39 -11.27 -5.34 4.49
C GLY A 39 -9.99 -4.51 4.65
N PHE A 40 -9.78 -3.51 3.80
CA PHE A 40 -8.66 -2.58 3.97
C PHE A 40 -8.92 -1.64 5.15
N TYR A 41 -7.88 -1.41 5.95
CA TYR A 41 -7.87 -0.46 7.05
C TYR A 41 -7.64 0.95 6.53
N LYS A 42 -8.44 1.89 7.00
CA LYS A 42 -8.35 3.32 6.67
C LYS A 42 -7.47 4.04 7.68
N TYR A 43 -6.67 4.99 7.21
CA TYR A 43 -5.91 5.92 8.02
C TYR A 43 -6.03 7.31 7.41
N SER A 44 -6.29 8.34 8.21
CA SER A 44 -6.42 9.70 7.70
C SER A 44 -5.40 10.62 8.35
N TYR A 45 -4.91 11.59 7.59
CA TYR A 45 -4.16 12.70 8.16
C TYR A 45 -4.43 13.98 7.37
N ILE A 46 -4.19 15.10 8.02
CA ILE A 46 -4.37 16.43 7.45
C ILE A 46 -3.01 17.10 7.48
N GLU A 47 -2.54 17.50 6.31
CA GLU A 47 -1.35 18.32 6.15
C GLU A 47 -1.78 19.77 5.92
N LYS A 48 -1.20 20.69 6.68
CA LYS A 48 -1.31 22.13 6.44
C LYS A 48 -0.07 22.52 5.67
N LEU A 49 -0.23 22.81 4.38
CA LEU A 49 0.84 23.37 3.57
C LEU A 49 0.82 24.88 3.80
N ASP A 50 1.79 25.36 4.57
CA ASP A 50 2.15 26.77 4.56
C ASP A 50 3.07 26.99 3.34
N ASP A 51 2.80 28.02 2.54
CA ASP A 51 3.77 28.52 1.55
C ASP A 51 4.90 29.17 2.35
N ASP A 52 5.77 28.36 2.95
CA ASP A 52 7.06 28.79 3.50
C ASP A 52 8.02 29.03 2.33
N ASP A 53 7.70 30.03 1.50
CA ASP A 53 8.76 30.83 0.89
C ASP A 53 9.19 31.84 1.97
N ASP A 54 10.50 31.89 2.24
CA ASP A 54 11.21 32.82 3.12
C ASP A 54 10.95 34.33 2.84
N ASP A 55 9.97 34.66 1.98
CA ASP A 55 9.58 36.02 1.64
C ASP A 55 8.45 36.50 2.55
N LYS A 56 8.81 37.47 3.38
CA LYS A 56 8.01 38.17 4.40
C LYS A 56 6.81 38.92 3.84
N ILE A 57 5.86 38.25 3.21
CA ILE A 57 4.55 38.78 2.87
C ILE A 57 3.51 37.80 3.39
N ASN A 58 2.92 38.19 4.51
CA ASN A 58 1.90 37.46 5.26
C ASN A 58 0.58 37.42 4.49
N ASP A 59 0.51 36.63 3.43
CA ASP A 59 -0.70 36.44 2.62
C ASP A 59 -0.88 34.96 2.25
N SER A 60 -0.69 34.07 3.21
CA SER A 60 -0.73 32.62 2.98
C SER A 60 -2.16 32.08 2.98
N ILE A 61 -2.64 31.67 1.81
CA ILE A 61 -3.74 30.70 1.70
C ILE A 61 -3.19 29.38 2.22
N LYS A 62 -3.41 29.09 3.51
CA LYS A 62 -3.10 27.77 4.08
C LYS A 62 -3.92 26.72 3.34
N SER A 63 -3.28 25.94 2.46
CA SER A 63 -3.99 24.84 1.82
C SER A 63 -4.03 23.65 2.78
N ILE A 64 -5.25 23.22 3.10
CA ILE A 64 -5.49 22.05 3.94
C ILE A 64 -5.67 20.87 3.00
N VAL A 65 -4.74 19.93 3.05
CA VAL A 65 -4.80 18.70 2.25
C VAL A 65 -5.15 17.54 3.17
N ARG A 66 -6.28 16.87 2.88
CA ARG A 66 -6.62 15.61 3.52
C ARG A 66 -6.04 14.46 2.71
N TYR A 67 -5.40 13.54 3.41
CA TYR A 67 -4.97 12.27 2.87
C TYR A 67 -5.70 11.14 3.58
N ASP A 68 -6.23 10.21 2.79
CA ASP A 68 -6.86 8.99 3.28
C ASP A 68 -6.11 7.80 2.68
N MET A 69 -5.37 7.07 3.52
CA MET A 69 -4.68 5.84 3.15
C MET A 69 -5.57 4.63 3.44
N TYR A 70 -5.56 3.65 2.54
CA TYR A 70 -6.16 2.35 2.74
C TYR A 70 -5.10 1.27 2.55
N SER A 71 -4.93 0.39 3.53
CA SER A 71 -3.96 -0.70 3.47
C SER A 71 -4.50 -2.01 4.02
N ASN A 72 -3.94 -3.14 3.56
CA ASN A 72 -4.16 -4.45 4.16
C ASN A 72 -3.43 -4.63 5.51
N VAL A 73 -2.52 -3.70 5.86
CA VAL A 73 -1.80 -3.70 7.13
C VAL A 73 -2.73 -3.27 8.25
N LYS A 74 -2.85 -4.11 9.27
CA LYS A 74 -3.63 -3.86 10.48
C LYS A 74 -2.98 -2.74 11.31
N PRO A 75 -3.77 -1.85 11.94
CA PRO A 75 -3.23 -0.87 12.86
C PRO A 75 -2.76 -1.52 14.18
N GLU A 76 -1.76 -0.90 14.80
CA GLU A 76 -1.39 -1.13 16.19
C GLU A 76 -1.44 0.18 16.98
N ALA A 77 -1.69 0.08 18.29
CA ALA A 77 -1.61 1.25 19.15
C ALA A 77 -0.14 1.54 19.46
N ASP A 78 0.28 2.79 19.32
CA ASP A 78 1.58 3.26 19.77
C ASP A 78 1.62 3.40 21.30
N LYS A 79 2.74 3.94 21.82
CA LYS A 79 2.95 4.16 23.26
C LYS A 79 1.97 5.15 23.88
N GLU A 80 1.36 6.01 23.06
CA GLU A 80 0.36 7.01 23.47
C GLU A 80 -1.08 6.50 23.30
N GLY A 81 -1.24 5.26 22.84
CA GLY A 81 -2.55 4.63 22.59
C GLY A 81 -3.17 5.01 21.25
N LYS A 82 -2.42 5.71 20.39
CA LYS A 82 -2.89 6.16 19.08
C LYS A 82 -2.71 5.05 18.05
N LEU A 83 -3.73 4.81 17.24
CA LEU A 83 -3.67 3.81 16.18
C LEU A 83 -2.80 4.31 15.03
N CYS A 84 -1.73 3.57 14.75
CA CYS A 84 -0.83 3.77 13.62
C CYS A 84 -0.70 2.47 12.81
N PRO A 85 -0.27 2.53 11.53
CA PRO A 85 0.08 1.32 10.80
C PRO A 85 1.14 0.54 11.58
N THR A 86 0.99 -0.78 11.61
CA THR A 86 2.02 -1.65 12.19
C THR A 86 3.38 -1.34 11.56
N GLN A 87 4.41 -1.19 12.39
CA GLN A 87 5.77 -0.98 11.89
C GLN A 87 6.27 -2.27 11.24
N LEU A 88 6.52 -2.23 9.93
CA LEU A 88 6.97 -3.37 9.13
C LEU A 88 8.37 -3.16 8.53
N TRP A 89 8.95 -1.98 8.76
CA TRP A 89 10.23 -1.54 8.21
C TRP A 89 11.01 -0.70 9.25
N ASN A 90 12.32 -0.52 9.05
CA ASN A 90 13.22 0.30 9.91
C ASN A 90 12.93 0.17 11.41
N PHE A 91 13.16 -1.01 11.98
CA PHE A 91 12.93 -1.33 13.40
C PHE A 91 13.93 -0.67 14.37
N ASP A 92 14.36 0.56 14.10
CA ASP A 92 15.52 1.19 14.76
C ASP A 92 15.32 1.39 16.27
N TYR A 93 14.07 1.47 16.72
CA TYR A 93 13.70 1.73 18.11
C TYR A 93 12.87 0.62 18.77
N GLU A 94 12.68 -0.51 18.06
CA GLU A 94 11.83 -1.60 18.52
C GLU A 94 12.63 -2.75 19.14
N ASP A 95 12.08 -3.35 20.19
CA ASP A 95 12.71 -4.51 20.80
C ASP A 95 12.65 -5.75 19.87
N SER A 96 13.48 -6.75 20.18
CA SER A 96 13.58 -7.96 19.36
C SER A 96 12.30 -8.79 19.35
N ILE A 97 11.44 -8.66 20.36
CA ILE A 97 10.16 -9.37 20.49
C ILE A 97 9.14 -8.74 19.54
N LYS A 98 8.96 -7.42 19.58
CA LYS A 98 8.06 -6.69 18.68
C LYS A 98 8.52 -6.81 17.23
N LYS A 99 9.82 -6.68 16.96
CA LYS A 99 10.39 -6.95 15.62
C LYS A 99 10.04 -8.35 15.12
N LYS A 100 10.23 -9.39 15.94
CA LYS A 100 9.91 -10.77 15.56
C LYS A 100 8.42 -10.96 15.30
N LYS A 101 7.56 -10.38 16.16
CA LYS A 101 6.10 -10.40 16.01
C LYS A 101 5.68 -9.75 14.67
N ASN A 102 6.17 -8.55 14.37
CA ASN A 102 5.76 -7.80 13.19
C ASN A 102 6.29 -8.45 11.89
N ILE A 103 7.50 -9.02 11.92
CA ILE A 103 8.01 -9.85 10.80
C ILE A 103 7.17 -11.13 10.62
N GLY A 104 6.74 -11.77 11.71
CA GLY A 104 5.83 -12.92 11.66
C GLY A 104 4.50 -12.55 11.01
N TYR A 105 3.89 -11.45 11.45
CA TYR A 105 2.67 -10.90 10.87
C TYR A 105 2.80 -10.62 9.36
N LEU A 106 3.88 -9.97 8.93
CA LEU A 106 4.16 -9.72 7.51
C LEU A 106 4.23 -11.02 6.70
N LYS A 107 4.87 -12.06 7.24
CA LYS A 107 5.04 -13.35 6.54
C LYS A 107 3.77 -14.18 6.50
N GLU A 108 3.10 -14.31 7.64
CA GLU A 108 2.05 -15.30 7.86
C GLU A 108 0.66 -14.76 7.50
N GLU A 109 0.37 -13.51 7.85
CA GLU A 109 -0.95 -12.91 7.62
C GLU A 109 -1.00 -12.10 6.33
N LEU A 110 0.07 -11.36 6.02
CA LEU A 110 0.14 -10.52 4.82
C LEU A 110 0.76 -11.20 3.60
N ASP A 111 1.22 -12.44 3.73
CA ASP A 111 1.91 -13.19 2.66
C ASP A 111 3.04 -12.36 2.01
N ASN A 112 3.83 -11.70 2.85
CA ASN A 112 4.93 -10.80 2.51
C ASN A 112 4.52 -9.57 1.69
N THR A 113 3.23 -9.27 1.57
CA THR A 113 2.69 -8.28 0.63
C THR A 113 1.97 -7.14 1.35
N ILE A 114 2.45 -5.92 1.15
CA ILE A 114 1.83 -4.69 1.63
C ILE A 114 1.18 -3.99 0.44
N ILE A 115 -0.12 -3.74 0.54
CA ILE A 115 -0.89 -3.02 -0.47
C ILE A 115 -1.34 -1.70 0.14
N THR A 116 -1.17 -0.61 -0.59
CA THR A 116 -1.49 0.74 -0.13
C THR A 116 -2.17 1.52 -1.25
N TYR A 117 -3.30 2.14 -0.93
CA TYR A 117 -3.99 3.11 -1.76
C TYR A 117 -4.00 4.43 -1.02
N LEU A 118 -3.59 5.51 -1.67
CA LEU A 118 -3.63 6.85 -1.09
C LEU A 118 -4.63 7.70 -1.86
N PHE A 119 -5.56 8.32 -1.14
CA PHE A 119 -6.46 9.33 -1.65
C PHE A 119 -6.03 10.69 -1.13
N ARG A 120 -6.12 11.71 -1.98
CA ARG A 120 -5.90 13.11 -1.63
C ARG A 120 -7.18 13.89 -1.93
N ASN A 121 -7.80 14.46 -0.91
CA ASN A 121 -9.10 15.13 -1.01
C ASN A 121 -10.11 14.27 -1.82
N ASP A 122 -10.30 13.01 -1.41
CA ASP A 122 -11.17 12.00 -2.04
C ASP A 122 -10.80 11.54 -3.45
N SER A 123 -9.76 12.10 -4.06
CA SER A 123 -9.25 11.64 -5.35
C SER A 123 -8.17 10.58 -5.14
N LEU A 124 -8.29 9.43 -5.81
CA LEU A 124 -7.24 8.40 -5.78
C LEU A 124 -5.94 9.00 -6.34
N PHE A 125 -4.93 9.10 -5.49
CA PHE A 125 -3.67 9.75 -5.77
C PHE A 125 -2.67 8.74 -6.36
N TYR A 126 -2.39 7.66 -5.63
CA TYR A 126 -1.59 6.55 -6.12
C TYR A 126 -2.02 5.23 -5.48
N LYS A 127 -1.54 4.14 -6.06
CA LYS A 127 -1.60 2.79 -5.51
C LYS A 127 -0.21 2.18 -5.53
N GLU A 128 0.11 1.41 -4.50
CA GLU A 128 1.38 0.72 -4.37
C GLU A 128 1.22 -0.69 -3.79
N ILE A 129 2.03 -1.62 -4.30
CA ILE A 129 2.15 -3.00 -3.82
C ILE A 129 3.63 -3.27 -3.61
N ASN A 130 3.97 -3.75 -2.42
CA ASN A 130 5.33 -4.11 -2.04
C ASN A 130 5.37 -5.53 -1.53
N VAL A 131 6.25 -6.34 -2.11
CA VAL A 131 6.51 -7.71 -1.66
C VAL A 131 7.93 -7.74 -1.12
N ILE A 132 8.05 -7.91 0.19
CA ILE A 132 9.33 -7.78 0.91
C ILE A 132 10.22 -9.01 0.75
N PHE A 133 9.61 -10.19 0.62
CA PHE A 133 10.29 -11.45 0.35
C PHE A 133 9.58 -12.15 -0.81
N PHE A 134 9.92 -11.77 -2.04
CA PHE A 134 9.30 -12.34 -3.21
C PHE A 134 9.64 -13.84 -3.30
N ASN A 135 8.62 -14.67 -3.44
CA ASN A 135 8.77 -16.09 -3.70
C ASN A 135 7.93 -16.41 -4.94
N PRO A 136 8.53 -16.85 -6.06
CA PRO A 136 7.80 -17.21 -7.27
C PRO A 136 6.75 -18.30 -7.07
N GLN A 137 6.81 -19.06 -5.96
CA GLN A 137 5.80 -20.06 -5.60
C GLN A 137 4.55 -19.44 -4.94
N ASN A 138 4.56 -18.16 -4.60
CA ASN A 138 3.42 -17.45 -4.05
C ASN A 138 2.38 -17.23 -5.15
N LYS A 139 1.40 -18.15 -5.23
CA LYS A 139 0.36 -18.18 -6.28
C LYS A 139 -0.52 -16.92 -6.35
N LYS A 140 -0.46 -16.04 -5.35
CA LYS A 140 -1.27 -14.80 -5.27
C LYS A 140 -0.61 -13.61 -5.96
N ILE A 141 0.67 -13.69 -6.31
CA ILE A 141 1.43 -12.58 -6.89
C ILE A 141 1.81 -12.97 -8.33
N PRO A 142 1.46 -12.18 -9.35
CA PRO A 142 1.91 -12.42 -10.71
C PRO A 142 3.43 -12.27 -10.78
N ASP A 143 4.07 -13.16 -11.53
CA ASP A 143 5.51 -13.09 -11.76
C ASP A 143 5.82 -11.96 -12.76
N LEU A 144 6.20 -10.80 -12.22
CA LEU A 144 6.49 -9.58 -12.99
C LEU A 144 7.99 -9.22 -12.91
N THR A 145 8.85 -10.24 -12.87
CA THR A 145 10.31 -10.12 -12.67
C THR A 145 11.12 -9.82 -13.94
N SER A 146 10.50 -9.88 -15.12
CA SER A 146 11.12 -9.48 -16.40
C SER A 146 10.11 -8.81 -17.32
N LYS A 147 10.58 -8.06 -18.32
CA LYS A 147 9.71 -7.40 -19.31
C LYS A 147 8.82 -8.39 -20.05
N GLU A 148 9.35 -9.53 -20.45
CA GLU A 148 8.61 -10.56 -21.19
C GLU A 148 7.45 -11.08 -20.33
N LYS A 149 7.72 -11.36 -19.04
CA LYS A 149 6.69 -11.81 -18.11
C LYS A 149 5.65 -10.73 -17.84
N ILE A 150 6.08 -9.48 -17.69
CA ILE A 150 5.19 -8.33 -17.53
C ILE A 150 4.26 -8.19 -18.74
N LEU A 151 4.81 -8.12 -19.96
CA LEU A 151 4.03 -7.99 -21.18
C LEU A 151 3.07 -9.17 -21.37
N THR A 152 3.53 -10.39 -21.07
CA THR A 152 2.71 -11.62 -21.15
C THR A 152 1.55 -11.58 -20.15
N TYR A 153 1.80 -11.18 -18.90
CA TYR A 153 0.76 -11.05 -17.89
C TYR A 153 -0.35 -10.11 -18.35
N TYR A 154 -0.01 -8.88 -18.76
CA TYR A 154 -0.98 -7.87 -19.18
C TYR A 154 -1.69 -8.23 -20.49
N HIS A 155 -1.00 -8.88 -21.41
CA HIS A 155 -1.62 -9.46 -22.61
C HIS A 155 -2.69 -10.49 -22.23
N ASN A 156 -2.39 -11.43 -21.31
CA ASN A 156 -3.32 -12.49 -20.91
C ASN A 156 -4.58 -11.97 -20.21
N ILE A 157 -4.48 -10.84 -19.50
CA ILE A 157 -5.62 -10.18 -18.86
C ILE A 157 -6.27 -9.11 -19.74
N ASN A 158 -5.89 -9.01 -21.02
CA ASN A 158 -6.40 -8.06 -22.01
C ASN A 158 -6.32 -6.58 -21.57
N ILE A 159 -5.22 -6.19 -20.91
CA ILE A 159 -4.96 -4.81 -20.50
C ILE A 159 -3.85 -4.22 -21.38
N SER A 160 -4.08 -3.02 -21.90
CA SER A 160 -3.08 -2.31 -22.70
C SER A 160 -1.85 -1.97 -21.87
N ILE A 161 -0.67 -2.32 -22.38
CA ILE A 161 0.62 -2.00 -21.78
C ILE A 161 1.60 -1.54 -22.86
N LYS A 162 2.32 -0.45 -22.59
CA LYS A 162 3.47 -0.02 -23.39
C LYS A 162 4.61 0.45 -22.50
N PRO A 163 5.87 0.05 -22.76
CA PRO A 163 7.01 0.65 -22.06
C PRO A 163 7.11 2.14 -22.43
N LEU A 164 7.43 3.00 -21.46
CA LEU A 164 7.67 4.43 -21.71
C LEU A 164 9.12 4.73 -22.10
N TYR A 165 10.04 3.84 -21.76
CA TYR A 165 11.45 3.92 -22.13
C TYR A 165 11.89 2.58 -22.70
N GLU A 166 12.62 2.59 -23.82
CA GLU A 166 13.10 1.36 -24.49
C GLU A 166 14.36 0.76 -23.86
N GLN A 167 14.93 1.40 -22.83
CA GLN A 167 16.10 0.85 -22.16
C GLN A 167 15.82 -0.58 -21.70
N SER A 168 16.77 -1.46 -21.99
CA SER A 168 16.68 -2.88 -21.71
C SER A 168 16.26 -3.08 -20.26
N SER A 169 15.12 -3.74 -20.09
CA SER A 169 14.61 -4.25 -18.82
C SER A 169 15.58 -5.30 -18.29
N THR A 170 16.73 -4.85 -17.83
CA THR A 170 17.64 -5.70 -17.07
C THR A 170 17.07 -5.77 -15.66
N LYS A 171 17.36 -6.88 -14.96
CA LYS A 171 17.05 -7.10 -13.54
C LYS A 171 17.52 -5.99 -12.58
N LYS A 172 18.23 -4.97 -13.09
CA LYS A 172 18.89 -3.91 -12.33
C LYS A 172 18.19 -2.55 -12.40
N TYR A 173 17.24 -2.32 -13.31
CA TYR A 173 16.61 -1.01 -13.49
C TYR A 173 15.08 -1.05 -13.40
N THR A 174 14.55 -0.09 -12.66
CA THR A 174 13.12 0.23 -12.57
C THR A 174 12.53 0.45 -13.97
N THR A 175 11.51 -0.32 -14.33
CA THR A 175 10.86 -0.19 -15.63
C THR A 175 9.56 0.59 -15.49
N ILE A 176 9.36 1.57 -16.37
CA ILE A 176 8.18 2.43 -16.38
C ILE A 176 7.31 2.07 -17.58
N TYR A 177 6.04 1.80 -17.30
CA TYR A 177 5.03 1.43 -18.28
C TYR A 177 3.86 2.41 -18.25
N MET A 178 3.18 2.54 -19.38
CA MET A 178 1.83 3.04 -19.43
C MET A 178 0.89 1.83 -19.48
N ILE A 179 0.11 1.61 -18.41
CA ILE A 179 -0.78 0.47 -18.24
C ILE A 179 -2.20 0.99 -18.09
N ASP A 180 -3.07 0.67 -19.03
CA ASP A 180 -4.44 1.23 -19.12
C ASP A 180 -4.48 2.77 -19.01
N ASN A 181 -3.56 3.45 -19.71
CA ASN A 181 -3.37 4.91 -19.67
C ASN A 181 -2.89 5.50 -18.33
N TYR A 182 -2.45 4.66 -17.38
CA TYR A 182 -1.82 5.10 -16.13
C TYR A 182 -0.32 4.82 -16.14
N LYS A 183 0.47 5.82 -15.73
CA LYS A 183 1.92 5.66 -15.54
C LYS A 183 2.16 4.76 -14.34
N SER A 184 2.79 3.62 -14.59
CA SER A 184 3.10 2.62 -13.60
C SER A 184 4.57 2.28 -13.60
N ILE A 185 5.09 2.02 -12.41
CA ILE A 185 6.47 1.62 -12.15
C ILE A 185 6.43 0.16 -11.68
N ILE A 186 7.25 -0.68 -12.31
CA ILE A 186 7.48 -2.06 -11.89
C ILE A 186 8.97 -2.21 -11.61
N TYR A 187 9.30 -2.63 -10.40
CA TYR A 187 10.67 -2.84 -9.96
C TYR A 187 10.80 -4.19 -9.26
N TYR A 188 11.91 -4.86 -9.52
CA TYR A 188 12.27 -6.12 -8.90
C TYR A 188 13.77 -6.12 -8.63
N SER A 189 14.15 -6.51 -7.41
CA SER A 189 15.54 -6.69 -6.97
C SER A 189 15.75 -8.16 -6.59
N ASP A 190 16.58 -8.86 -7.38
CA ASP A 190 17.03 -10.22 -7.02
C ASP A 190 17.86 -10.18 -5.71
N THR A 191 18.67 -9.13 -5.52
CA THR A 191 19.58 -8.99 -4.37
C THR A 191 18.81 -8.82 -3.07
N ASP A 192 17.79 -7.96 -3.09
CA ASP A 192 17.00 -7.63 -1.89
C ASP A 192 15.76 -8.53 -1.76
N ASN A 193 15.57 -9.46 -2.71
CA ASN A 193 14.39 -10.29 -2.87
C ASN A 193 13.07 -9.49 -2.77
N TYR A 194 13.06 -8.32 -3.40
CA TYR A 194 12.03 -7.31 -3.24
C TYR A 194 11.33 -7.04 -4.56
N TYR A 195 10.00 -6.92 -4.51
CA TYR A 195 9.17 -6.59 -5.66
C TYR A 195 8.28 -5.40 -5.36
N ARG A 196 8.15 -4.50 -6.33
CA ARG A 196 7.37 -3.28 -6.22
C ARG A 196 6.55 -3.01 -7.47
N PHE A 197 5.27 -2.71 -7.26
CA PHE A 197 4.37 -2.19 -8.27
C PHE A 197 3.76 -0.88 -7.78
N PHE A 198 3.86 0.18 -8.57
CA PHE A 198 3.33 1.51 -8.23
C PHE A 198 2.56 2.08 -9.42
N THR A 199 1.38 2.64 -9.19
CA THR A 199 0.57 3.32 -10.21
C THR A 199 0.26 4.73 -9.75
N ASN A 200 0.57 5.71 -10.61
CA ASN A 200 0.22 7.10 -10.40
C ASN A 200 -1.07 7.44 -11.16
N TYR A 201 -2.06 7.98 -10.45
CA TYR A 201 -3.34 8.40 -11.04
C TYR A 201 -3.39 9.89 -11.38
N LEU A 202 -2.41 10.68 -10.93
CA LEU A 202 -2.30 12.09 -11.29
C LEU A 202 -1.40 12.29 -12.50
N LYS A 203 -1.80 13.20 -13.39
CA LYS A 203 -1.09 13.48 -14.64
C LYS A 203 0.25 14.19 -14.43
N ASN A 204 0.40 14.98 -13.37
CA ASN A 204 1.50 15.96 -13.22
C ASN A 204 2.30 15.86 -11.92
N SER A 205 1.99 14.93 -11.01
CA SER A 205 2.71 14.86 -9.72
C SER A 205 3.75 13.75 -9.71
N THR A 206 4.85 14.02 -9.01
CA THR A 206 5.90 13.08 -8.66
C THR A 206 5.50 12.16 -7.51
N TYR A 207 6.18 11.02 -7.49
CA TYR A 207 6.16 10.01 -6.45
C TYR A 207 6.47 10.62 -5.07
N TYR A 208 5.59 10.40 -4.08
CA TYR A 208 5.86 10.64 -2.66
C TYR A 208 5.96 9.28 -1.98
N ASP A 209 7.14 8.91 -1.49
CA ASP A 209 7.34 7.65 -0.76
C ASP A 209 6.78 7.76 0.65
N ILE A 210 5.46 7.79 0.77
CA ILE A 210 4.80 7.87 2.07
C ILE A 210 5.23 6.69 2.96
N ARG A 211 5.54 5.53 2.37
CA ARG A 211 5.79 4.28 3.10
C ARG A 211 6.96 4.37 4.06
N GLU A 212 7.99 5.11 3.65
CA GLU A 212 9.20 5.30 4.44
C GLU A 212 8.90 6.00 5.75
N TYR A 213 7.82 6.78 5.82
CA TYR A 213 7.34 7.39 7.05
C TYR A 213 6.32 6.49 7.78
N TRP A 214 5.42 5.84 7.03
CA TRP A 214 4.26 5.14 7.58
C TRP A 214 4.58 3.77 8.20
N TYR A 215 5.40 2.95 7.54
CA TYR A 215 5.74 1.61 8.02
C TYR A 215 7.08 1.55 8.76
N SER A 216 7.80 2.67 8.84
CA SER A 216 9.03 2.81 9.64
C SER A 216 8.79 3.21 11.10
N GLY A 217 7.54 3.54 11.46
CA GLY A 217 7.22 4.07 12.79
C GLY A 217 7.56 5.56 12.96
N SER A 218 7.85 6.29 11.87
CA SER A 218 8.25 7.71 11.92
C SER A 218 7.08 8.70 12.00
N ILE A 219 5.82 8.26 11.97
CA ILE A 219 4.66 9.17 11.94
C ILE A 219 4.03 9.35 13.31
N MET A 220 4.02 10.61 13.76
CA MET A 220 3.47 11.02 15.06
C MET A 220 2.02 11.52 14.97
N GLU A 221 1.47 11.85 13.79
CA GLU A 221 0.10 12.38 13.67
C GLU A 221 -0.79 11.74 12.57
N MET A 222 -1.74 10.90 12.99
CA MET A 222 -2.87 10.41 12.19
C MET A 222 -4.19 10.50 12.99
N TYR A 223 -5.27 10.86 12.30
CA TYR A 223 -6.63 10.87 12.82
C TYR A 223 -7.36 9.65 12.25
N TYR A 224 -7.95 8.82 13.11
CA TYR A 224 -8.78 7.69 12.70
C TYR A 224 -10.25 8.10 12.64
N SER A 225 -11.02 7.50 11.74
CA SER A 225 -12.48 7.62 11.71
C SER A 225 -13.07 6.21 11.66
N ASP A 226 -13.79 5.85 12.72
CA ASP A 226 -14.61 4.63 12.80
C ASP A 226 -15.75 4.61 11.75
#